data_AF-A0A8J6J116-F1
#
_entry.id   AF-A0A8J6J116-F1
#
_cell.length_a   1.000
_cell.length_b   1.000
_cell.length_c   1.000
_cell.angle_alpha   90.00
_cell.angle_beta   90.00
_cell.angle_gamma   90.00
#
_symmetry.space_group_name_H-M   'P 1'
#
loop_
_entity.id
_entity.type
_entity.pdbx_description
1 polymer ?
#
loop_
_entity_poly.entity_id
_entity_poly.type
_entity_poly.pdbx_seq_one_letter_code
_entity_poly.pdbx_strand_id
1 'polypeptide(L)'
;MQPDYSKYTVDELYEALGSIDQHAYPQRTENIKSEIQQRAANTPVETRTPPVTKPKSKELGLGAQIFLSLMAVIFLSAAIYALYVGEINGARGADLSQKDQPTLFYLSFFTHLFVACYCVLQVYKQRKREQLAKKSQ
;
A
#
# COMPACT_ATOMS: atom_id res chain seq x y z
N MET A 1 24.43 11.32 -42.04
CA MET A 1 23.40 12.29 -41.56
C MET A 1 23.78 12.72 -40.15
N GLN A 2 23.70 14.02 -39.83
CA GLN A 2 23.91 14.49 -38.46
C GLN A 2 22.58 14.42 -37.70
N PRO A 3 22.56 13.93 -36.45
CA PRO A 3 21.35 13.94 -35.63
C PRO A 3 20.96 15.38 -35.27
N ASP A 4 19.65 15.66 -35.27
CA ASP A 4 19.08 16.93 -34.86
C ASP A 4 18.61 16.82 -33.39
N TYR A 5 19.51 17.16 -32.47
CA TYR A 5 19.29 17.03 -31.02
C TYR A 5 18.23 17.97 -30.46
N SER A 6 17.83 19.01 -31.22
CA SER A 6 16.76 19.93 -30.80
C SER A 6 15.41 19.22 -30.67
N LYS A 7 15.21 18.12 -31.41
CA LYS A 7 13.97 17.33 -31.43
C LYS A 7 13.90 16.26 -30.34
N TYR A 8 15.01 16.02 -29.64
CA TYR A 8 15.10 14.96 -28.64
C TYR A 8 14.44 15.43 -27.34
N THR A 9 13.80 14.53 -26.62
CA THR A 9 13.39 14.74 -25.22
C THR A 9 14.62 14.73 -24.31
N VAL A 10 14.47 15.19 -23.06
CA VAL A 10 15.59 15.23 -22.10
C VAL A 10 16.12 13.81 -21.83
N ASP A 11 15.24 12.82 -21.73
CA ASP A 11 15.63 11.43 -21.49
C ASP A 11 16.38 10.85 -22.69
N GLU A 12 15.92 11.12 -23.92
CA GLU A 12 16.62 10.72 -25.16
C GLU A 12 18.00 11.39 -25.29
N LEU A 13 18.19 12.63 -24.80
CA LEU A 13 19.50 13.28 -24.76
C LEU A 13 20.46 12.60 -23.78
N TYR A 14 19.98 12.15 -22.61
CA TYR A 14 20.79 11.38 -21.67
C TYR A 14 21.14 9.99 -22.20
N GLU A 15 20.21 9.32 -22.87
CA GLU A 15 20.45 8.03 -23.53
C GLU A 15 21.45 8.18 -24.68
N ALA A 16 21.33 9.23 -25.50
CA ALA A 16 22.29 9.54 -26.56
C ALA A 16 23.69 9.84 -25.99
N LEU A 17 23.79 10.54 -24.86
CA LEU A 17 25.06 10.81 -24.19
C LEU A 17 25.71 9.55 -23.61
N GLY A 18 24.92 8.59 -23.14
CA GLY A 18 25.39 7.31 -22.60
C GLY A 18 25.79 6.30 -23.66
N SER A 19 25.21 6.40 -24.87
CA SER A 19 25.48 5.48 -25.99
C SER A 19 26.52 5.99 -26.99
N ILE A 20 26.79 7.30 -27.02
CA ILE A 20 27.78 7.88 -27.93
C ILE A 20 29.21 7.61 -27.47
N ASP A 21 30.08 7.21 -28.40
CA ASP A 21 31.52 7.17 -28.18
C ASP A 21 32.07 8.61 -28.13
N GLN A 22 32.34 9.07 -26.91
CA GLN A 22 32.77 10.43 -26.63
C GLN A 22 34.17 10.75 -27.17
N HIS A 23 35.02 9.72 -27.33
CA HIS A 23 36.37 9.89 -27.84
C HIS A 23 36.36 9.98 -29.37
N ALA A 24 35.52 9.19 -30.03
CA ALA A 24 35.36 9.24 -31.48
C ALA A 24 34.55 10.45 -31.98
N TYR A 25 33.62 10.97 -31.17
CA TYR A 25 32.71 12.06 -31.57
C TYR A 25 32.62 13.19 -30.52
N PRO A 26 33.71 13.94 -30.27
CA PRO A 26 33.75 14.99 -29.25
C PRO A 26 32.75 16.12 -29.53
N GLN A 27 32.65 16.57 -30.77
CA GLN A 27 31.76 17.66 -31.18
C GLN A 27 30.27 17.33 -30.97
N ARG A 28 29.87 16.07 -31.19
CA ARG A 28 28.49 15.62 -30.96
C ARG A 28 28.18 15.53 -29.47
N THR A 29 29.16 15.09 -28.69
CA THR A 29 29.07 15.04 -27.23
C THR A 29 28.86 16.44 -26.65
N GLU A 30 29.57 17.45 -27.16
CA GLU A 30 29.39 18.85 -26.77
C GLU A 30 28.00 19.38 -27.12
N ASN A 31 27.50 19.09 -28.33
CA ASN A 31 26.16 19.51 -28.74
C ASN A 31 25.06 18.93 -27.83
N ILE A 32 25.15 17.64 -27.48
CA ILE A 32 24.21 16.98 -26.56
C ILE A 32 24.29 17.63 -25.16
N LYS A 33 25.50 17.87 -24.65
CA LYS A 33 25.70 18.52 -23.33
C LYS A 33 25.15 19.94 -23.31
N SER A 34 25.36 20.72 -24.37
CA SER A 34 24.83 22.09 -24.50
C SER A 34 23.31 22.09 -24.48
N GLU A 35 22.66 21.19 -25.22
CA GLU A 35 21.20 21.07 -25.26
C GLU A 35 20.62 20.70 -23.88
N ILE A 36 21.26 19.77 -23.17
CA ILE A 36 20.88 19.41 -21.79
C ILE A 36 21.01 20.62 -20.85
N GLN A 37 22.11 21.38 -20.94
CA GLN A 37 22.36 22.56 -20.10
C GLN A 37 21.37 23.69 -20.39
N GLN A 38 21.08 23.97 -21.67
CA GLN A 38 20.09 24.98 -22.05
C GLN A 38 18.70 24.64 -21.51
N ARG A 39 18.31 23.36 -21.54
CA ARG A 39 17.03 22.91 -20.97
C ARG A 39 17.03 22.96 -19.45
N ALA A 40 18.15 22.65 -18.79
CA ALA A 40 18.28 22.79 -17.35
C ALA A 40 18.20 24.26 -16.89
N ALA A 41 18.78 25.19 -17.65
CA ALA A 41 18.77 26.62 -17.35
C ALA A 41 17.40 27.29 -17.64
N ASN A 42 16.70 26.82 -18.68
CA ASN A 42 15.37 27.33 -19.06
C ASN A 42 14.21 26.61 -18.38
N THR A 43 14.48 25.60 -17.55
CA THR A 43 13.47 25.03 -16.66
C THR A 43 13.38 25.95 -15.45
N PRO A 44 12.27 26.70 -15.23
CA PRO A 44 12.02 27.30 -13.93
C PRO A 44 12.19 26.19 -12.90
N VAL A 45 12.76 26.50 -11.73
CA VAL A 45 12.76 25.57 -10.60
C VAL A 45 11.31 25.36 -10.13
N GLU A 46 10.49 24.69 -10.93
CA GLU A 46 9.51 23.78 -10.41
C GLU A 46 10.34 22.70 -9.74
N THR A 47 10.42 22.82 -8.42
CA THR A 47 10.73 21.75 -7.51
C THR A 47 10.11 20.47 -8.05
N ARG A 48 10.88 19.68 -8.78
CA ARG A 48 10.63 18.26 -9.00
C ARG A 48 10.90 17.58 -7.65
N THR A 49 10.10 17.94 -6.65
CA THR A 49 9.55 16.91 -5.78
C THR A 49 9.04 15.86 -6.76
N PRO A 50 9.55 14.62 -6.76
CA PRO A 50 8.79 13.55 -7.40
C PRO A 50 7.37 13.74 -6.89
N PRO A 51 6.32 13.62 -7.73
CA PRO A 51 4.97 13.62 -7.19
C PRO A 51 5.05 12.58 -6.09
N VAL A 52 4.95 13.04 -4.84
CA VAL A 52 4.72 12.15 -3.73
C VAL A 52 3.30 11.73 -4.04
N THR A 53 3.15 10.77 -4.94
CA THR A 53 2.03 9.87 -5.02
C THR A 53 2.06 9.22 -3.66
N LYS A 54 1.55 9.95 -2.66
CA LYS A 54 1.04 9.38 -1.43
C LYS A 54 0.22 8.23 -1.96
N PRO A 55 0.61 6.97 -1.71
CA PRO A 55 -0.14 5.84 -2.22
C PRO A 55 -1.56 6.14 -1.77
N LYS A 56 -2.47 6.30 -2.73
CA LYS A 56 -3.87 6.63 -2.48
C LYS A 56 -4.37 5.45 -1.66
N SER A 57 -4.24 5.53 -0.34
CA SER A 57 -4.56 4.43 0.53
C SER A 57 -6.04 4.22 0.28
N LYS A 58 -6.41 3.05 -0.22
CA LYS A 58 -7.81 2.70 -0.41
C LYS A 58 -8.46 2.85 0.97
N GLU A 59 -9.14 3.96 1.20
CA GLU A 59 -9.87 4.18 2.43
C GLU A 59 -11.01 3.15 2.40
N LEU A 60 -11.17 2.42 3.50
CA LEU A 60 -12.34 1.55 3.62
C LEU A 60 -13.57 2.45 3.68
N GLY A 61 -14.50 2.27 2.75
CA GLY A 61 -15.76 3.00 2.80
C GLY A 61 -16.52 2.72 4.10
N LEU A 62 -17.44 3.63 4.46
CA LEU A 62 -18.25 3.55 5.67
C LEU A 62 -18.93 2.18 5.85
N GLY A 63 -19.45 1.60 4.75
CA GLY A 63 -20.07 0.27 4.77
C GLY A 63 -19.11 -0.84 5.19
N ALA A 64 -17.86 -0.80 4.72
CA ALA A 64 -16.86 -1.78 5.11
C ALA A 64 -16.45 -1.63 6.58
N GLN A 65 -16.41 -0.40 7.09
CA GLN A 65 -16.15 -0.14 8.51
C GLN A 65 -17.25 -0.69 9.41
N ILE A 66 -18.52 -0.45 9.05
CA ILE A 66 -19.67 -1.01 9.78
C ILE A 66 -19.64 -2.53 9.74
N PHE A 67 -19.39 -3.13 8.57
CA PHE A 67 -19.27 -4.57 8.42
C PHE A 67 -18.15 -5.17 9.27
N LEU A 68 -16.94 -4.59 9.25
CA LEU A 68 -15.82 -5.04 10.10
C LEU A 68 -16.14 -4.91 11.59
N SER A 69 -16.81 -3.82 11.99
CA SER A 69 -17.23 -3.61 13.37
C SER A 69 -18.24 -4.66 13.82
N LEU A 70 -19.23 -4.98 12.98
CA LEU A 70 -20.24 -5.99 13.27
C LEU A 70 -19.60 -7.39 13.38
N MET A 71 -18.71 -7.73 12.45
CA MET A 71 -17.96 -8.98 12.49
C MET A 71 -17.12 -9.09 13.76
N ALA A 72 -16.41 -8.03 14.16
CA ALA A 72 -15.64 -8.04 15.40
C ALA A 72 -16.50 -8.36 16.63
N VAL A 73 -17.69 -7.76 16.71
CA VAL A 73 -18.65 -8.02 17.81
C VAL A 73 -19.14 -9.47 17.79
N ILE A 74 -19.50 -10.00 16.62
CA ILE A 74 -19.98 -11.38 16.47
C ILE A 74 -18.89 -12.40 16.87
N PHE A 75 -17.67 -12.23 16.38
CA PHE A 75 -16.58 -13.15 16.71
C PHE A 75 -16.18 -13.08 18.19
N LEU A 76 -16.21 -11.87 18.78
CA LEU A 76 -15.93 -11.70 20.20
C LEU A 76 -17.04 -12.29 21.07
N SER A 77 -18.31 -12.09 20.73
CA SER A 77 -19.43 -12.67 21.46
C SER A 77 -19.43 -14.20 21.37
N ALA A 78 -19.12 -14.76 20.20
CA ALA A 78 -18.93 -16.20 20.01
C ALA A 78 -17.79 -16.75 20.86
N ALA A 79 -16.65 -16.05 20.93
CA ALA A 79 -15.52 -16.45 21.78
C ALA A 79 -15.89 -16.43 23.27
N ILE A 80 -16.61 -15.40 23.73
CA ILE A 80 -17.08 -15.31 25.12
C ILE A 80 -18.08 -16.43 25.44
N TYR A 81 -19.05 -16.66 24.54
CA TYR A 81 -20.02 -17.74 24.68
C TYR A 81 -19.33 -19.11 24.78
N ALA A 82 -18.32 -19.36 23.94
CA ALA A 82 -17.52 -20.58 23.97
C ALA A 82 -16.81 -20.81 25.30
N LEU A 83 -16.32 -19.74 25.96
CA LEU A 83 -15.71 -19.85 27.29
C LEU A 83 -16.74 -20.18 28.39
N TYR A 84 -17.98 -19.70 28.24
CA TYR A 84 -19.03 -19.93 29.23
C TYR A 84 -19.65 -21.33 29.10
N VAL A 85 -19.94 -21.76 27.88
CA VAL A 85 -20.61 -23.04 27.59
C VAL A 85 -19.60 -24.19 27.45
N GLY A 86 -18.38 -23.91 27.01
CA GLY A 86 -17.37 -24.92 26.69
C GLY A 86 -17.59 -25.59 25.33
N GLU A 87 -18.46 -25.02 24.48
CA GLU A 87 -18.82 -25.57 23.17
C GLU A 87 -18.81 -24.47 22.11
N ILE A 88 -18.37 -24.82 20.90
CA ILE A 88 -18.43 -23.97 19.71
C ILE A 88 -19.25 -24.69 18.65
N ASN A 89 -20.35 -24.07 18.20
CA ASN A 89 -21.16 -24.59 17.11
C ASN A 89 -20.32 -24.66 15.83
N GLY A 90 -20.02 -25.86 15.36
CA GLY A 90 -19.31 -26.07 14.10
C GLY A 90 -20.25 -26.04 12.90
N ALA A 91 -19.66 -26.09 11.70
CA ALA A 91 -20.43 -26.20 10.47
C ALA A 91 -21.20 -27.54 10.44
N ARG A 92 -22.48 -27.48 10.05
CA ARG A 92 -23.39 -28.64 9.89
C ARG A 92 -23.77 -29.36 11.19
N GLY A 93 -23.83 -28.66 12.32
CA GLY A 93 -24.32 -29.21 13.59
C GLY A 93 -23.33 -30.14 14.29
N ALA A 94 -22.06 -30.07 13.93
CA ALA A 94 -20.99 -30.69 14.68
C ALA A 94 -20.53 -29.72 15.77
N ASP A 95 -20.91 -29.96 17.02
CA ASP A 95 -20.47 -29.13 18.14
C ASP A 95 -19.05 -29.49 18.54
N LEU A 96 -18.19 -28.49 18.57
CA LEU A 96 -16.83 -28.61 19.05
C LEU A 96 -16.86 -28.43 20.56
N SER A 97 -16.86 -29.55 21.30
CA SER A 97 -16.78 -29.53 22.75
C SER A 97 -15.33 -29.47 23.23
N GLN A 98 -15.08 -28.66 24.26
CA GLN A 98 -13.79 -28.61 24.95
C GLN A 98 -13.40 -29.97 25.54
N LYS A 99 -14.38 -30.79 25.95
CA LYS A 99 -14.13 -32.09 26.59
C LYS A 99 -13.78 -33.17 25.57
N ASP A 100 -14.53 -33.22 24.47
CA ASP A 100 -14.38 -34.30 23.49
C ASP A 100 -13.22 -34.04 22.53
N GLN A 101 -13.03 -32.78 22.14
CA GLN A 101 -12.06 -32.39 21.11
C GLN A 101 -11.31 -31.10 21.51
N PRO A 102 -10.50 -31.13 22.59
CA PRO A 102 -9.86 -29.94 23.15
C PRO A 102 -8.98 -29.21 22.12
N THR A 103 -8.24 -29.95 21.30
CA THR A 103 -7.36 -29.37 20.28
C THR A 103 -8.13 -28.54 19.26
N LEU A 104 -9.25 -29.08 18.75
CA LEU A 104 -10.08 -28.39 17.75
C LEU A 104 -10.87 -27.23 18.37
N PHE A 105 -11.35 -27.41 19.61
CA PHE A 105 -11.99 -26.34 20.38
C PHE A 105 -11.06 -25.14 20.56
N TYR A 106 -9.85 -25.35 21.09
CA TYR A 106 -8.90 -24.25 21.31
C TYR A 106 -8.41 -23.63 20.01
N LEU A 107 -8.15 -24.43 18.96
CA LEU A 107 -7.80 -23.91 17.64
C LEU A 107 -8.90 -22.98 17.10
N SER A 108 -10.17 -23.41 17.19
CA SER A 108 -11.32 -22.62 16.78
C SER A 108 -11.46 -21.35 17.64
N PHE A 109 -11.34 -21.47 18.96
CA PHE A 109 -11.39 -20.35 19.89
C PHE A 109 -10.33 -19.28 19.58
N PHE A 110 -9.06 -19.69 19.40
CA PHE A 110 -7.99 -18.76 19.04
C PHE A 110 -8.19 -18.13 17.67
N THR A 111 -8.81 -18.85 16.73
CA THR A 111 -9.18 -18.30 15.42
C THR A 111 -10.23 -17.20 15.57
N HIS A 112 -11.27 -17.41 16.38
CA HIS A 112 -12.28 -16.38 16.65
C HIS A 112 -11.66 -15.13 17.30
N LEU A 113 -10.79 -15.33 18.30
CA LEU A 113 -10.08 -14.23 18.97
C LEU A 113 -9.17 -13.47 17.99
N PHE A 114 -8.42 -14.19 17.15
CA PHE A 114 -7.55 -13.58 16.16
C PHE A 114 -8.33 -12.74 15.15
N VAL A 115 -9.45 -13.26 14.62
CA VAL A 115 -10.31 -12.53 13.68
C VAL A 115 -10.90 -11.28 14.34
N ALA A 116 -11.41 -11.40 15.57
CA ALA A 116 -11.94 -10.25 16.31
C ALA A 116 -10.87 -9.16 16.51
N CYS A 117 -9.68 -9.54 16.99
CA CYS A 117 -8.56 -8.62 17.14
C CYS A 117 -8.14 -7.99 15.81
N TYR A 118 -8.06 -8.78 14.74
CA TYR A 118 -7.71 -8.28 13.41
C TYR A 118 -8.70 -7.23 12.90
N CYS A 119 -10.01 -7.49 13.03
CA CYS A 119 -11.04 -6.53 12.64
C CYS A 119 -10.93 -5.23 13.44
N VAL A 120 -10.72 -5.30 14.76
CA VAL A 120 -10.53 -4.13 15.61
C VAL A 120 -9.27 -3.35 15.21
N LEU A 121 -8.15 -4.03 14.97
CA LEU A 121 -6.91 -3.39 14.55
C LEU A 121 -7.03 -2.69 13.19
N GLN A 122 -7.77 -3.28 12.25
CA GLN A 122 -8.04 -2.64 10.96
C GLN A 122 -8.86 -1.36 11.11
N VAL A 123 -9.95 -1.42 11.90
CA VAL A 123 -10.77 -0.23 12.20
C VAL A 123 -9.95 0.85 12.93
N TYR A 124 -9.10 0.45 13.88
CA TYR A 124 -8.21 1.38 14.59
C TYR A 124 -7.19 2.04 13.65
N LYS A 125 -6.51 1.26 12.80
CA LYS A 125 -5.55 1.77 11.82
C LYS A 125 -6.21 2.76 10.86
N GLN A 126 -7.43 2.48 10.43
CA GLN A 126 -8.20 3.38 9.59
C GLN A 126 -8.52 4.70 10.30
N ARG A 127 -9.11 4.66 11.50
CA ARG A 127 -9.43 5.88 12.27
C ARG A 127 -8.18 6.74 12.51
N LYS A 128 -7.04 6.11 12.79
CA LYS A 128 -5.76 6.81 12.94
C LYS A 128 -5.33 7.51 11.64
N ARG A 129 -5.53 6.88 10.47
CA ARG A 129 -5.25 7.49 9.16
C ARG A 129 -6.15 8.69 8.90
N GLU A 130 -7.46 8.57 9.15
CA GLU A 130 -8.42 9.66 9.00
C GLU A 130 -8.07 10.87 9.88
N GLN A 131 -7.63 10.65 11.12
CA GLN A 131 -7.18 11.72 12.02
C GLN A 131 -5.91 12.41 11.51
N LEU A 132 -4.95 11.65 10.97
CA LEU A 132 -3.71 12.22 10.41
C LEU A 132 -3.97 13.02 9.13
N ALA A 133 -4.90 12.56 8.29
CA ALA A 133 -5.33 13.29 7.09
C ALA A 133 -5.94 14.64 7.44
N LYS A 134 -6.84 14.69 8.44
CA LYS A 134 -7.47 15.94 8.92
C LYS A 134 -6.48 16.95 9.51
N LYS A 135 -5.36 16.49 10.10
CA LYS A 135 -4.31 17.37 10.65
C LYS A 135 -3.36 17.96 9.59
N SER A 136 -3.38 17.43 8.36
CA SER A 136 -2.47 17.83 7.28
C SER A 136 -3.10 18.80 6.28
N GLN A 137 -4.35 19.21 6.51
CA GLN A 137 -5.10 20.23 5.77
C GLN A 137 -5.16 21.51 6.60
#